data_AF-A0A357CGY2-F1
#
_entry.id   AF-A0A357CGY2-F1
#
_cell.length_a   1.000
_cell.length_b   1.000
_cell.length_c   1.000
_cell.angle_alpha   90.00
_cell.angle_beta   90.00
_cell.angle_gamma   90.00
#
_symmetry.space_group_name_H-M   'P 1'
#
loop_
_entity.id
_entity.type
_entity.pdbx_description
1 polymer ?
#
loop_
_entity_poly.entity_id
_entity_poly.type
_entity_poly.pdbx_seq_one_letter_code
_entity_poly.pdbx_strand_id
1 'polypeptide(L)' 'LREDRRHITDDDIARLTAAKLAPLNFEMAVTPEMLAIALKTKPHAACLVPEKRTERTTEGGLD' A
#
# COMPACT_ATOMS: atom_id res chain seq x y z
N LEU A 1 -1.40 1.22 -1.33
CA LEU A 1 -0.59 2.36 -1.78
C LEU A 1 0.15 1.96 -3.04
N ARG A 2 -0.05 2.73 -4.11
CA ARG A 2 0.60 2.50 -5.40
C ARG A 2 1.88 3.32 -5.49
N GLU A 3 2.88 2.87 -6.26
CA GLU A 3 4.12 3.64 -6.46
C GLU A 3 3.82 5.03 -7.04
N ASP A 4 2.90 5.11 -8.01
CA ASP A 4 2.51 6.34 -8.70
C ASP A 4 1.57 7.26 -7.91
N ARG A 5 1.15 6.86 -6.70
CA ARG A 5 0.22 7.63 -5.84
C ARG A 5 -1.08 8.05 -6.54
N ARG A 6 -1.60 7.23 -7.47
CA ARG A 6 -2.75 7.59 -8.31
C ARG A 6 -4.04 7.96 -7.56
N HIS A 7 -4.27 7.39 -6.37
CA HIS A 7 -5.53 7.59 -5.63
C HIS A 7 -5.31 7.84 -4.13
N ILE A 8 -4.55 6.97 -3.46
CA ILE A 8 -4.21 7.09 -2.04
C ILE A 8 -2.79 7.62 -1.93
N THR A 9 -2.60 8.58 -1.03
CA THR A 9 -1.30 9.20 -0.74
C THR A 9 -0.71 8.72 0.58
N ASP A 10 0.54 9.08 0.85
CA ASP A 10 1.23 8.73 2.11
C ASP A 10 0.56 9.38 3.31
N ASP A 11 0.06 10.61 3.15
CA ASP A 11 -0.67 11.36 4.19
C ASP A 11 -2.00 10.70 4.53
N ASP A 12 -2.69 10.14 3.53
CA ASP A 12 -3.92 9.38 3.76
C ASP A 12 -3.62 8.13 4.60
N ILE A 13 -2.55 7.39 4.30
CA ILE A 13 -2.14 6.23 5.10
C ILE A 13 -1.82 6.65 6.54
N ALA A 14 -1.05 7.73 6.73
CA ALA A 14 -0.72 8.23 8.06
C ALA A 14 -1.98 8.59 8.86
N ARG A 15 -2.94 9.27 8.23
CA ARG A 15 -4.22 9.64 8.84
C ARG A 15 -5.09 8.42 9.16
N LEU A 16 -5.22 7.47 8.23
CA LEU A 16 -6.02 6.26 8.43
C LEU A 16 -5.46 5.39 9.55
N THR A 17 -4.15 5.21 9.59
CA THR A 17 -3.46 4.50 10.68
C THR A 17 -3.65 5.20 12.02
N ALA A 18 -3.53 6.53 12.07
CA ALA A 18 -3.69 7.29 13.31
C ALA A 18 -5.13 7.29 13.83
N ALA A 19 -6.12 7.34 12.93
CA ALA A 19 -7.53 7.38 13.28
C ALA A 19 -8.04 6.05 13.85
N LYS A 20 -7.39 4.91 13.55
CA LYS A 20 -7.72 3.56 14.07
C LYS A 20 -9.21 3.20 13.96
N LEU A 21 -9.89 3.67 12.92
CA LEU A 21 -11.34 3.50 12.77
C LEU A 21 -11.74 2.05 12.47
N ALA A 22 -10.86 1.31 11.80
CA ALA A 22 -11.04 -0.09 11.44
C ALA A 22 -9.66 -0.75 11.16
N PRO A 23 -9.58 -2.08 11.10
CA PRO A 23 -8.38 -2.77 10.64
C PRO A 23 -7.98 -2.31 9.23
N LEU A 24 -6.79 -1.73 9.11
CA LEU A 24 -6.22 -1.31 7.83
C LEU A 24 -5.55 -2.51 7.13
N ASN A 25 -6.06 -2.86 5.94
CA ASN A 25 -5.37 -3.74 5.00
C ASN A 25 -4.54 -2.89 4.02
N PHE A 26 -3.21 -3.03 4.09
CA PHE A 26 -2.29 -2.25 3.28
C PHE A 26 -1.85 -3.03 2.04
N GLU A 27 -2.54 -2.82 0.92
CA GLU A 27 -2.11 -3.34 -0.38
C GLU A 27 -0.91 -2.55 -0.90
N MET A 28 0.18 -3.19 -1.28
CA MET A 28 1.41 -2.52 -1.71
C MET A 28 2.24 -3.35 -2.70
N ALA A 29 2.99 -2.66 -3.56
CA ALA A 29 4.03 -3.26 -4.37
C ALA A 29 5.21 -3.74 -3.52
N VAL A 30 5.94 -4.75 -4.00
CA VAL A 30 7.13 -5.30 -3.34
C VAL A 30 8.35 -4.41 -3.60
N THR A 31 8.37 -3.20 -3.02
CA THR A 31 9.48 -2.25 -3.14
C THR A 31 10.02 -1.86 -1.76
N PRO A 32 11.32 -1.47 -1.65
CA PRO A 32 11.88 -0.99 -0.39
C PRO A 32 11.15 0.23 0.19
N GLU A 33 10.67 1.12 -0.67
CA GLU A 33 9.88 2.30 -0.27
C GLU A 33 8.58 1.89 0.43
N MET A 34 7.80 1.00 -0.19
CA MET A 34 6.54 0.54 0.36
C MET A 34 6.74 -0.26 1.66
N LEU A 35 7.82 -1.04 1.73
CA LEU A 35 8.19 -1.75 2.95
C LEU A 35 8.50 -0.79 4.10
N ALA A 36 9.24 0.29 3.85
CA ALA A 36 9.51 1.31 4.85
C ALA A 36 8.22 1.97 5.36
N ILE A 37 7.27 2.24 4.46
CA ILE A 37 5.94 2.79 4.82
C ILE A 37 5.16 1.78 5.68
N ALA A 38 5.12 0.51 5.29
CA ALA A 38 4.44 -0.53 6.07
C ALA A 38 5.03 -0.69 7.48
N LEU A 39 6.37 -0.70 7.61
CA LEU A 39 7.04 -0.81 8.91
C LEU A 39 6.81 0.41 9.81
N LYS A 40 6.73 1.60 9.22
CA LYS A 40 6.42 2.84 9.94
C LYS A 40 4.96 2.89 10.41
N THR A 41 4.04 2.49 9.54
CA THR A 41 2.60 2.63 9.76
C THR A 41 1.97 1.43 10.47
N LYS A 42 2.66 0.27 10.50
CA LYS A 42 2.25 -0.97 11.18
C LYS A 42 0.76 -1.29 10.94
N PRO A 43 0.35 -1.49 9.66
CA PRO A 43 -1.02 -1.84 9.34
C PRO A 43 -1.37 -3.20 9.96
N HIS A 44 -2.67 -3.49 10.06
CA HIS A 44 -3.14 -4.75 10.65
C HIS A 44 -2.85 -5.94 9.74
N ALA A 45 -2.88 -5.70 8.43
CA ALA A 45 -2.47 -6.64 7.40
C ALA A 45 -1.75 -5.91 6.27
N ALA A 46 -0.89 -6.63 5.55
CA ALA A 46 -0.28 -6.16 4.31
C ALA A 46 -0.50 -7.21 3.21
N CYS A 47 -0.96 -6.77 2.05
CA CYS A 47 -1.19 -7.62 0.88
C CYS A 47 -0.20 -7.18 -0.21
N LEU A 48 0.66 -8.11 -0.62
CA LEU A 48 1.66 -7.85 -1.66
C LEU A 48 0.99 -8.05 -3.02
N VAL A 49 0.94 -6.99 -3.81
CA VAL A 49 0.32 -7.01 -5.14
C VAL A 49 1.38 -6.68 -6.20
N PRO A 50 1.40 -7.39 -7.35
CA PRO A 50 2.27 -7.01 -8.44
C PRO A 50 1.85 -5.65 -8.98
N GLU A 51 2.80 -4.75 -9.21
CA GLU A 51 2.53 -3.44 -9.80
C GLU A 51 3.52 -3.22 -10.95
N LYS A 52 3.02 -3.17 -12.19
CA LYS A 52 3.80 -2.58 -13.28
C LYS A 52 3.54 -1.08 -13.34
N ARG A 53 4.58 -0.28 -13.54
CA ARG A 53 4.50 1.19 -13.64
C ARG A 53 3.56 1.69 -14.75
N THR A 54 3.32 0.86 -15.77
CA THR A 54 2.38 1.11 -16.88
C THR A 54 1.01 0.45 -16.71
N GLU A 55 0.80 -0.38 -15.68
CA GLU A 55 -0.47 -1.08 -15.50
C GLU A 55 -1.57 -0.14 -14.96
N ARG A 56 -2.75 -0.28 -15.55
CA ARG A 56 -3.95 0.45 -15.15
C ARG A 56 -4.67 -0.23 -13.98
N THR A 57 -4.62 -1.56 -13.91
CA THR A 57 -5.14 -2.44 -12.86
C THR A 57 -4.22 -3.65 -12.70
N THR A 58 -4.24 -4.33 -11.56
CA THR A 58 -3.53 -5.62 -11.36
C THR A 58 -4.16 -6.68 -12.28
N GLU A 59 -3.44 -7.10 -13.33
CA GLU A 59 -3.96 -8.07 -14.31
C GLU A 59 -3.46 -9.52 -14.04
N GLY A 60 -2.77 -9.76 -12.92
CA GLY A 60 -2.28 -11.09 -12.51
C GLY A 60 -1.97 -11.21 -11.01
N GLY A 61 -1.66 -12.43 -10.55
CA GLY A 61 -1.21 -12.72 -9.19
C GLY A 61 0.30 -12.47 -8.99
N LEU A 62 0.74 -12.45 -7.74
CA LEU A 62 2.17 -12.40 -7.39
C LEU A 62 2.80 -13.76 -7.72
N ASP A 63 3.94 -13.77 -8.41
CA ASP A 63 4.80 -14.95 -8.61
C ASP A 63 5.75 -15.12 -7.42
#